data_AF-A0A8C8SDY6-F1
#
_entry.id   AF-A0A8C8SDY6-F1
#
_cell.length_a   1.000
_cell.length_b   1.000
_cell.length_c   1.000
_cell.angle_alpha   90.00
_cell.angle_beta   90.00
_cell.angle_gamma   90.00
#
_symmetry.space_group_name_H-M   'P 1'
#
loop_
_entity.id
_entity.type
_entity.pdbx_description
1 polymer ?
#
loop_
_entity_poly.entity_id
_entity_poly.type
_entity_poly.pdbx_seq_one_letter_code
_entity_poly.pdbx_strand_id
1 'polypeptide(L)'
;KSFSNSLCYLQCGNMFGNMLANPSGIPAFKFQSRHNSIDWRRFSAIDVERVARELDVTTLQENIASVTFCNLDSEKCPHCQQPIDPVLLKVLKMAQLTIEYLLHSQEYLSASLALQEEQVQACLEELTQTKQQLDKQAEELKGVKEESRRRKKMIATQQLLLQAGTNNYHKCQLCDKAFMNYSYLQAHVEPITHGSCKKQVEQMEDEIQKLKMKLKETHTLLETEREAETQQKIRQREEEGRRESERWKEEERTKFQKEVDGLRQLFLTEFKDIASKNSALEGVSEMESFYLTWVLPSSPEASGAAGPKPGGVQSGHPTG
;
A
#
# COMPACT_ATOMS: atom_id res chain seq x y z
N LYS A 1 -4.22 -24.69 -4.45
CA LYS A 1 -3.89 -24.08 -3.13
C LYS A 1 -2.99 -22.89 -3.44
N SER A 2 -3.62 -21.75 -3.73
CA SER A 2 -2.96 -20.57 -4.29
C SER A 2 -2.64 -19.64 -3.13
N PHE A 3 -1.36 -19.30 -2.96
CA PHE A 3 -0.90 -18.28 -2.02
C PHE A 3 -1.35 -16.92 -2.54
N SER A 4 -2.28 -16.29 -1.81
CA SER A 4 -2.66 -14.90 -2.02
C SER A 4 -1.66 -14.00 -1.30
N ASN A 5 -0.70 -13.45 -2.03
CA ASN A 5 0.11 -12.34 -1.53
C ASN A 5 -0.74 -11.07 -1.59
N SER A 6 -1.33 -10.72 -0.45
CA SER A 6 -1.94 -9.42 -0.22
C SER A 6 -0.81 -8.40 -0.07
N LEU A 7 -0.67 -7.52 -1.07
CA LEU A 7 0.24 -6.37 -0.99
C LEU A 7 -0.27 -5.43 0.12
N CYS A 8 0.52 -5.31 1.18
CA CYS A 8 0.46 -4.18 2.11
C CYS A 8 0.86 -2.89 1.38
N TYR A 9 -0.12 -2.10 0.96
CA TYR A 9 0.07 -0.68 0.70
C TYR A 9 -0.40 0.09 1.93
N LEU A 10 0.55 0.47 2.79
CA LEU A 10 0.31 1.43 3.87
C LEU A 10 0.48 2.85 3.31
N GLN A 11 -0.64 3.53 3.23
CA GLN A 11 -0.80 4.91 2.81
C GLN A 11 -0.23 5.84 3.90
N CYS A 12 0.97 6.36 3.65
CA CYS A 12 1.59 7.38 4.48
C CYS A 12 0.95 8.74 4.16
N GLY A 13 -0.12 9.10 4.87
CA GLY A 13 -0.80 10.37 4.65
C GLY A 13 -2.01 10.60 5.53
N ASN A 14 -1.81 10.76 6.85
CA ASN A 14 -2.63 11.56 7.78
C ASN A 14 -2.24 11.19 9.23
N MET A 15 -1.12 11.73 9.71
CA MET A 15 -0.49 11.29 10.98
C MET A 15 -1.15 11.78 12.27
N PHE A 16 -2.23 12.57 12.23
CA PHE A 16 -2.81 13.13 13.46
C PHE A 16 -4.34 13.03 13.60
N GLY A 17 -5.07 12.63 12.54
CA GLY A 17 -6.55 12.71 12.53
C GLY A 17 -7.31 11.40 12.76
N ASN A 18 -6.69 10.24 12.55
CA ASN A 18 -7.40 8.95 12.56
C ASN A 18 -6.79 7.97 13.58
N MET A 19 -6.89 8.28 14.88
CA MET A 19 -6.67 7.28 15.94
C MET A 19 -7.84 6.27 16.09
N LEU A 20 -8.64 6.08 15.03
CA LEU A 20 -9.79 5.16 15.02
C LEU A 20 -9.47 3.80 14.39
N ALA A 21 -8.34 3.66 13.69
CA ALA A 21 -7.90 2.37 13.17
C ALA A 21 -7.07 1.64 14.23
N ASN A 22 -7.74 0.89 15.10
CA ASN A 22 -7.13 0.15 16.21
C ASN A 22 -6.11 -0.88 15.69
N PRO A 23 -4.78 -0.65 15.81
CA PRO A 23 -3.79 -1.54 15.23
C PRO A 23 -3.71 -2.87 15.99
N SER A 24 -4.11 -2.89 17.27
CA SER A 24 -3.73 -3.97 18.17
C SER A 24 -4.44 -3.90 19.52
N GLY A 25 -5.75 -4.13 19.55
CA GLY A 25 -6.48 -4.38 20.81
C GLY A 25 -6.49 -3.25 21.84
N ILE A 26 -6.06 -2.04 21.48
CA ILE A 26 -6.05 -0.88 22.38
C ILE A 26 -7.48 -0.35 22.47
N PRO A 27 -8.08 -0.23 23.66
CA PRO A 27 -9.42 0.32 23.82
C PRO A 27 -9.52 1.73 23.23
N ALA A 28 -10.70 2.09 22.71
CA ALA A 28 -10.95 3.45 22.22
C ALA A 28 -10.65 4.47 23.33
N PHE A 29 -9.91 5.53 22.98
CA PHE A 29 -9.50 6.56 23.93
C PHE A 29 -10.69 7.24 24.58
N LYS A 30 -10.66 7.32 25.91
CA LYS A 30 -11.59 8.10 26.72
C LYS A 30 -10.84 8.67 27.90
N PHE A 31 -11.11 9.94 28.20
CA PHE A 31 -10.58 10.57 29.40
C PHE A 31 -11.11 9.87 30.65
N GLN A 32 -10.21 9.61 31.60
CA GLN A 32 -10.52 8.98 32.86
C GLN A 32 -11.06 9.99 33.87
N SER A 33 -11.87 9.50 34.82
CA SER A 33 -12.34 10.33 35.93
C SER A 33 -11.20 10.60 36.90
N ARG A 34 -11.04 11.86 37.33
CA ARG A 34 -9.96 12.27 38.23
C ARG A 34 -10.39 12.10 39.68
N HIS A 35 -9.82 11.10 40.37
CA HIS A 35 -10.16 10.78 41.77
C HIS A 35 -8.97 10.84 42.73
N ASN A 36 -7.75 11.01 42.23
CA ASN A 36 -6.55 10.97 43.08
C ASN A 36 -6.37 12.30 43.83
N SER A 37 -6.09 12.25 45.14
CA SER A 37 -5.76 13.45 45.92
C SER A 37 -4.32 13.90 45.67
N ILE A 38 -4.07 15.20 45.83
CA ILE A 38 -2.72 15.76 45.63
C ILE A 38 -1.90 15.59 46.90
N ASP A 39 -0.70 14.98 46.78
CA ASP A 39 0.31 15.02 47.84
C ASP A 39 1.13 16.31 47.74
N TRP A 40 0.62 17.36 48.36
CA TRP A 40 1.26 18.68 48.38
C TRP A 40 2.68 18.67 48.96
N ARG A 41 2.99 17.76 49.89
CA ARG A 41 4.33 17.66 50.47
C ARG A 41 5.32 17.16 49.43
N ARG A 42 4.94 16.11 48.71
CA ARG A 42 5.76 15.56 47.63
C ARG A 42 5.97 16.58 46.52
N PHE A 43 4.90 17.29 46.10
CA PHE A 43 5.02 18.35 45.09
C PHE A 43 5.89 19.52 45.54
N SER A 44 5.79 19.95 46.80
CA SER A 44 6.63 21.06 47.32
C SER A 44 8.12 20.74 47.38
N ALA A 45 8.50 19.46 47.40
CA ALA A 45 9.89 19.03 47.43
C ALA A 45 10.55 19.01 46.03
N ILE A 46 9.76 19.16 44.96
CA ILE A 46 10.26 19.14 43.58
C ILE A 46 10.80 20.53 43.23
N ASP A 47 12.09 20.60 42.93
CA ASP A 47 12.74 21.79 42.36
C ASP A 47 12.51 21.82 40.83
N VAL A 48 11.48 22.55 40.41
CA VAL A 48 11.04 22.61 39.00
C VAL A 48 12.11 23.26 38.12
N GLU A 49 12.82 24.27 38.64
CA GLU A 49 13.90 24.95 37.93
C GLU A 49 15.09 24.02 37.69
N ARG A 50 15.43 23.16 38.66
CA ARG A 50 16.44 22.11 38.46
C ARG A 50 15.98 21.10 37.41
N VAL A 51 14.75 20.61 37.51
CA VAL A 51 14.17 19.66 36.53
C VAL A 51 14.26 20.22 35.11
N ALA A 52 13.93 21.50 34.92
CA ALA A 52 14.01 22.16 33.63
C ALA A 52 15.45 22.35 33.14
N ARG A 53 16.38 22.79 34.00
CA ARG A 53 17.79 23.02 33.61
C ARG A 53 18.53 21.72 33.29
N GLU A 54 18.25 20.66 34.03
CA GLU A 54 18.96 19.38 33.93
C GLU A 54 18.25 18.38 33.03
N LEU A 55 17.05 18.71 32.54
CA LEU A 55 16.20 17.78 31.77
C LEU A 55 15.97 16.48 32.53
N ASP A 56 15.65 16.58 33.82
CA ASP A 56 15.41 15.43 34.70
C ASP A 56 14.06 14.78 34.38
N VAL A 57 14.06 13.99 33.30
CA VAL A 57 12.90 13.24 32.81
C VAL A 57 12.46 12.20 33.84
N THR A 58 13.37 11.68 34.66
CA THR A 58 13.04 10.70 35.71
C THR A 58 12.09 11.32 36.73
N THR A 59 12.42 12.49 37.27
CA THR A 59 11.52 13.21 38.20
C THR A 59 10.18 13.55 37.53
N LEU A 60 10.17 13.95 36.25
CA LEU A 60 8.91 14.19 35.53
C LEU A 60 8.07 12.92 35.41
N GLN A 61 8.67 11.80 35.01
CA GLN A 61 7.99 10.53 34.79
C GLN A 61 7.41 9.95 36.08
N GLU A 62 8.12 10.11 37.20
CA GLU A 62 7.64 9.64 38.51
C GLU A 62 6.41 10.41 39.02
N ASN A 63 6.21 11.66 38.57
CA ASN A 63 5.13 12.53 39.02
C ASN A 63 4.03 12.75 37.98
N ILE A 64 4.23 12.31 36.73
CA ILE A 64 3.30 12.56 35.61
C ILE A 64 1.89 12.03 35.89
N ALA A 65 1.77 10.84 36.50
CA ALA A 65 0.48 10.26 36.85
C ALA A 65 -0.24 11.07 37.94
N SER A 66 0.51 11.56 38.93
CA SER A 66 -0.03 12.38 40.02
C SER A 66 -0.52 13.74 39.50
N VAL A 67 0.19 14.36 38.55
CA VAL A 67 -0.27 15.62 37.92
C VAL A 67 -1.49 15.38 37.04
N THR A 68 -1.44 14.33 36.21
CA THR A 68 -2.45 14.06 35.18
C THR A 68 -3.78 13.66 35.82
N PHE A 69 -3.79 12.74 36.79
CA PHE A 69 -5.02 12.11 37.29
C PHE A 69 -5.52 12.67 38.63
N CYS A 70 -4.95 13.77 39.13
CA CYS A 70 -5.42 14.37 40.38
C CYS A 70 -6.73 15.15 40.23
N ASN A 71 -7.54 15.13 41.30
CA ASN A 71 -8.74 15.92 41.41
C ASN A 71 -8.42 17.33 41.90
N LEU A 72 -8.70 18.34 41.07
CA LEU A 72 -8.45 19.75 41.38
C LEU A 72 -9.69 20.50 41.90
N ASP A 73 -10.88 19.89 41.85
CA ASP A 73 -12.16 20.59 42.10
C ASP A 73 -12.35 21.03 43.56
N SER A 74 -11.71 20.32 44.49
CA SER A 74 -11.86 20.54 45.93
C SER A 74 -10.60 21.11 46.59
N GLU A 75 -9.56 21.35 45.81
CA GLU A 75 -8.26 21.78 46.32
C GLU A 75 -8.26 23.28 46.66
N LYS A 76 -7.63 23.61 47.78
CA LYS A 76 -7.55 24.97 48.32
C LYS A 76 -6.11 25.38 48.50
N CYS A 77 -5.84 26.68 48.43
CA CYS A 77 -4.51 27.21 48.71
C CYS A 77 -4.07 26.81 50.14
N PRO A 78 -2.92 26.12 50.30
CA PRO A 78 -2.44 25.70 51.62
C PRO A 78 -2.21 26.87 52.59
N HIS A 79 -1.90 28.06 52.08
CA HIS A 79 -1.53 29.23 52.88
C HIS A 79 -2.73 30.10 53.30
N CYS A 80 -3.70 30.32 52.42
CA CYS A 80 -4.83 31.22 52.69
C CYS A 80 -6.20 30.54 52.68
N GLN A 81 -6.27 29.24 52.41
CA GLN A 81 -7.49 28.43 52.38
C GLN A 81 -8.56 28.89 51.37
N GLN A 82 -8.20 29.79 50.46
CA GLN A 82 -9.06 30.24 49.37
C GLN A 82 -9.11 29.19 48.25
N PRO A 83 -10.23 29.11 47.50
CA PRO A 83 -10.29 28.29 46.30
C PRO A 83 -9.25 28.76 45.26
N ILE A 84 -8.81 27.83 44.42
CA ILE A 84 -7.93 28.13 43.29
C ILE A 84 -8.68 29.04 42.32
N ASP A 85 -7.97 30.02 41.74
CA ASP A 85 -8.54 30.90 40.71
C ASP A 85 -9.18 30.07 39.57
N PRO A 86 -10.43 30.37 39.17
CA PRO A 86 -11.13 29.57 38.17
C PRO A 86 -10.46 29.51 36.79
N VAL A 87 -9.72 30.55 36.39
CA VAL A 87 -8.99 30.57 35.11
C VAL A 87 -7.75 29.69 35.20
N LEU A 88 -6.97 29.80 36.28
CA LEU A 88 -5.84 28.91 36.53
C LEU A 88 -6.27 27.44 36.63
N LEU A 89 -7.40 27.18 37.28
CA LEU A 89 -7.99 25.84 37.38
C LEU A 89 -8.32 25.28 35.99
N LYS A 90 -8.87 26.09 35.09
CA LYS A 90 -9.12 25.68 33.69
C LYS A 90 -7.81 25.37 32.96
N VAL A 91 -6.77 26.19 33.12
CA VAL A 91 -5.45 25.95 32.51
C VAL A 91 -4.87 24.62 32.98
N LEU A 92 -4.93 24.34 34.29
CA LEU A 92 -4.46 23.07 34.85
C LEU A 92 -5.26 21.87 34.32
N LYS A 93 -6.60 21.98 34.29
CA LYS A 93 -7.45 20.92 33.72
C LYS A 93 -7.17 20.66 32.24
N MET A 94 -6.94 21.73 31.46
CA MET A 94 -6.51 21.61 30.06
C MET A 94 -5.16 20.90 29.97
N ALA A 95 -4.18 21.27 30.80
CA ALA A 95 -2.89 20.60 30.85
C ALA A 95 -3.04 19.11 31.19
N GLN A 96 -3.88 18.73 32.16
CA GLN A 96 -4.16 17.34 32.49
C GLN A 96 -4.74 16.55 31.31
N LEU A 97 -5.72 17.11 30.60
CA LEU A 97 -6.31 16.47 29.41
C LEU A 97 -5.28 16.34 28.29
N THR A 98 -4.46 17.37 28.06
CA THR A 98 -3.38 17.33 27.07
C THR A 98 -2.36 16.24 27.42
N ILE A 99 -1.89 16.17 28.67
CA ILE A 99 -0.91 15.15 29.09
C ILE A 99 -1.51 13.75 28.96
N GLU A 100 -2.76 13.53 29.38
CA GLU A 100 -3.44 12.24 29.25
C GLU A 100 -3.56 11.78 27.80
N TYR A 101 -3.91 12.70 26.89
CA TYR A 101 -3.93 12.41 25.45
C TYR A 101 -2.54 12.10 24.90
N LEU A 102 -1.50 12.81 25.35
CA LEU A 102 -0.11 12.55 24.93
C LEU A 102 0.38 11.19 25.42
N LEU A 103 0.04 10.79 26.66
CA LEU A 103 0.35 9.46 27.19
C LEU A 103 -0.34 8.36 26.37
N HIS A 104 -1.63 8.51 26.10
CA HIS A 104 -2.34 7.57 25.23
C HIS A 104 -1.73 7.50 23.82
N SER A 105 -1.38 8.64 23.25
CA SER A 105 -0.76 8.71 21.93
C SER A 105 0.60 8.01 21.92
N GLN A 106 1.40 8.16 22.98
CA GLN A 106 2.68 7.47 23.14
C GLN A 106 2.49 5.95 23.19
N GLU A 107 1.56 5.46 24.00
CA GLU A 107 1.25 4.03 24.11
C GLU A 107 0.75 3.46 22.76
N TYR A 108 -0.18 4.17 22.12
CA TYR A 108 -0.73 3.81 20.82
C TYR A 108 0.36 3.72 19.75
N LEU A 109 1.21 4.75 19.64
CA LEU A 109 2.29 4.78 18.66
C LEU A 109 3.33 3.69 18.95
N SER A 110 3.67 3.47 20.22
CA SER A 110 4.62 2.42 20.62
C SER A 110 4.12 1.02 20.25
N ALA A 111 2.85 0.73 20.54
CA ALA A 111 2.24 -0.55 20.19
C ALA A 111 2.11 -0.73 18.67
N SER A 112 1.71 0.34 17.96
CA SER A 112 1.62 0.33 16.50
C SER A 112 2.99 0.07 15.86
N LEU A 113 4.04 0.75 16.34
CA LEU A 113 5.41 0.52 15.88
C LEU A 113 5.86 -0.93 16.12
N ALA A 114 5.65 -1.46 17.33
CA ALA A 114 6.01 -2.84 17.66
C ALA A 114 5.32 -3.85 16.73
N LEU A 115 4.03 -3.64 16.43
CA LEU A 115 3.29 -4.49 15.49
C LEU A 115 3.86 -4.41 14.07
N GLN A 116 4.17 -3.20 13.59
CA GLN A 116 4.76 -3.01 12.27
C GLN A 116 6.15 -3.64 12.18
N GLU A 117 6.97 -3.53 13.24
CA GLU A 117 8.27 -4.19 13.33
C GLU A 117 8.14 -5.72 13.26
N GLU A 118 7.17 -6.30 13.98
CA GLU A 118 6.89 -7.74 13.93
C GLU A 118 6.46 -8.18 12.51
N GLN A 119 5.59 -7.40 11.85
CA GLN A 119 5.16 -7.69 10.47
C GLN A 119 6.33 -7.65 9.48
N VAL A 120 7.19 -6.63 9.59
CA VAL A 120 8.39 -6.52 8.75
C VAL A 120 9.31 -7.71 8.98
N GLN A 121 9.53 -8.09 10.24
CA GLN A 121 10.37 -9.24 10.59
C GLN A 121 9.82 -10.54 10.01
N ALA A 122 8.51 -10.79 10.13
CA ALA A 122 7.86 -11.96 9.54
C ALA A 122 7.99 -11.99 8.01
N CYS A 123 7.77 -10.86 7.32
CA CYS A 123 7.94 -10.77 5.87
C CYS A 123 9.39 -11.01 5.44
N LEU A 124 10.38 -10.54 6.20
CA LEU A 124 11.79 -10.81 5.93
C LEU A 124 12.10 -12.30 6.04
N GLU A 125 11.56 -12.97 7.06
CA GLU A 125 11.71 -14.42 7.23
C GLU A 125 11.10 -15.19 6.06
N GLU A 126 9.87 -14.85 5.66
CA GLU A 126 9.22 -15.46 4.49
C GLU A 126 10.00 -15.23 3.18
N LEU A 127 10.53 -14.02 2.97
CA LEU A 127 11.37 -13.70 1.83
C LEU A 127 12.64 -14.56 1.80
N THR A 128 13.32 -14.69 2.94
CA THR A 128 14.53 -15.52 3.03
C THR A 128 14.24 -16.99 2.75
N GLN A 129 13.14 -17.54 3.27
CA GLN A 129 12.73 -18.92 3.00
C GLN A 129 12.39 -19.12 1.51
N THR A 130 11.64 -18.18 0.93
CA THR A 130 11.25 -18.23 -0.50
C THR A 130 12.48 -18.17 -1.40
N LYS A 131 13.44 -17.31 -1.08
CA LYS A 131 14.71 -17.21 -1.81
C LYS A 131 15.50 -18.52 -1.75
N GLN A 132 15.62 -19.13 -0.57
CA GLN A 132 16.28 -20.43 -0.43
C GLN A 132 15.59 -21.52 -1.26
N GLN A 133 14.25 -21.51 -1.32
CA GLN A 133 13.51 -22.47 -2.13
C GLN A 133 13.71 -22.24 -3.62
N LEU A 134 13.78 -20.98 -4.07
CA LEU A 134 14.08 -20.63 -5.45
C LEU A 134 15.48 -21.10 -5.86
N ASP A 135 16.48 -20.88 -5.00
CA ASP A 135 17.86 -21.34 -5.24
C ASP A 135 17.94 -22.87 -5.35
N LYS A 136 17.22 -23.60 -4.49
CA LYS A 136 17.11 -25.07 -4.58
C LYS A 136 16.48 -25.51 -5.90
N GLN A 137 15.37 -24.90 -6.29
CA GLN A 137 14.70 -25.22 -7.56
C GLN A 137 15.58 -24.89 -8.78
N ALA A 138 16.37 -23.82 -8.72
CA ALA A 138 17.30 -23.46 -9.78
C ALA A 138 18.40 -24.52 -9.95
N GLU A 139 18.98 -25.02 -8.85
CA GLU A 139 19.97 -26.10 -8.88
C GLU A 139 19.37 -27.43 -9.34
N GLU A 140 18.16 -27.79 -8.90
CA GLU A 140 17.45 -28.97 -9.41
C GLU A 140 17.20 -28.89 -10.92
N LEU A 141 16.75 -27.73 -11.41
CA LEU A 141 16.48 -27.49 -12.83
C LEU A 141 17.76 -27.57 -13.66
N LYS A 142 18.88 -27.07 -13.12
CA LYS A 142 20.21 -27.22 -13.73
C LYS A 142 20.62 -28.69 -13.81
N GLY A 143 20.44 -29.45 -12.72
CA GLY A 143 20.70 -30.89 -12.69
C GLY A 143 19.88 -31.67 -13.74
N VAL A 144 18.57 -31.39 -13.82
CA VAL A 144 17.67 -32.01 -14.81
C VAL A 144 18.06 -31.64 -16.24
N LYS A 145 18.46 -30.39 -16.51
CA LYS A 145 18.96 -29.97 -17.83
C LYS A 145 20.24 -30.71 -18.22
N GLU A 146 21.18 -30.86 -17.30
CA GLU A 146 22.42 -31.60 -17.55
C GLU A 146 22.13 -33.08 -17.81
N GLU A 147 21.26 -33.71 -17.04
CA GLU A 147 20.86 -35.09 -17.24
C GLU A 147 20.14 -35.28 -18.58
N SER A 148 19.20 -34.39 -18.93
CA SER A 148 18.53 -34.39 -20.24
C SER A 148 19.53 -34.29 -21.38
N ARG A 149 20.54 -33.41 -21.26
CA ARG A 149 21.63 -33.28 -22.25
C ARG A 149 22.45 -34.57 -22.34
N ARG A 150 22.76 -35.23 -21.23
CA ARG A 150 23.47 -36.53 -21.22
C ARG A 150 22.64 -37.62 -21.91
N ARG A 151 21.36 -37.74 -21.58
CA ARG A 151 20.44 -38.71 -22.20
C ARG A 151 20.29 -38.47 -23.71
N LYS A 152 20.15 -37.22 -24.15
CA LYS A 152 20.11 -36.87 -25.59
C LYS A 152 21.36 -37.33 -26.34
N LYS A 153 22.55 -37.11 -25.78
CA LYS A 153 23.82 -37.60 -26.37
C LYS A 153 23.87 -39.12 -26.45
N MET A 154 23.43 -39.82 -25.40
CA MET A 154 23.38 -41.27 -25.35
C MET A 154 22.44 -41.83 -26.43
N ILE A 155 21.23 -41.27 -26.57
CA ILE A 155 20.26 -41.66 -27.60
C ILE A 155 20.83 -41.40 -29.00
N ALA A 156 21.44 -40.23 -29.24
CA ALA A 156 22.06 -39.92 -30.54
C ALA A 156 23.17 -40.91 -30.90
N THR A 157 23.99 -41.31 -29.91
CA THR A 157 25.05 -42.32 -30.10
C THR A 157 24.45 -43.70 -30.43
N GLN A 158 23.42 -44.13 -29.71
CA GLN A 158 22.72 -45.38 -29.99
C GLN A 158 22.07 -45.37 -31.38
N GLN A 159 21.45 -44.25 -31.77
CA GLN A 159 20.84 -44.10 -33.09
C GLN A 159 21.89 -44.17 -34.20
N LEU A 160 23.08 -43.58 -34.01
CA LEU A 160 24.20 -43.70 -34.96
C LEU A 160 24.67 -45.16 -35.10
N LEU A 161 24.80 -45.89 -33.99
CA LEU A 161 25.18 -47.31 -34.00
C LEU A 161 24.14 -48.16 -34.73
N LEU A 162 22.85 -47.91 -34.49
CA LEU A 162 21.76 -48.56 -35.22
C LEU A 162 21.80 -48.22 -36.71
N GLN A 163 22.02 -46.95 -37.08
CA GLN A 163 22.08 -46.51 -38.47
C GLN A 163 23.27 -47.13 -39.23
N ALA A 164 24.44 -47.17 -38.58
CA ALA A 164 25.61 -47.87 -39.11
C ALA A 164 25.31 -49.36 -39.31
N GLY A 165 24.58 -50.00 -38.37
CA GLY A 165 24.07 -51.36 -38.53
C GLY A 165 23.09 -51.54 -39.68
N THR A 166 22.18 -50.59 -39.89
CA THR A 166 21.18 -50.64 -40.98
C THR A 166 21.74 -50.35 -42.37
N ASN A 167 22.94 -49.78 -42.46
CA ASN A 167 23.62 -49.61 -43.75
C ASN A 167 24.42 -50.86 -44.17
N ASN A 168 24.45 -51.92 -43.35
CA ASN A 168 25.04 -53.22 -43.68
C ASN A 168 24.02 -54.20 -44.29
N TYR A 169 22.95 -53.70 -44.91
CA TYR A 169 22.01 -54.55 -45.65
C TYR A 169 22.37 -54.59 -47.13
N HIS A 170 22.49 -55.79 -47.68
CA HIS A 170 22.73 -56.02 -49.10
C HIS A 170 21.38 -56.17 -49.82
N LYS A 171 21.01 -55.17 -50.63
CA LYS A 171 19.75 -55.16 -51.39
C LYS A 171 19.86 -56.03 -52.63
N CYS A 172 18.81 -56.81 -52.91
CA CYS A 172 18.68 -57.51 -54.18
C CYS A 172 18.34 -56.50 -55.29
N GLN A 173 19.00 -56.63 -56.43
CA GLN A 173 18.75 -55.76 -57.59
C GLN A 173 17.58 -56.26 -58.45
N LEU A 174 17.01 -57.41 -58.09
CA LEU A 174 15.96 -58.11 -58.85
C LEU A 174 14.60 -58.09 -58.13
N CYS A 175 14.58 -57.76 -56.83
CA CYS A 175 13.35 -57.55 -56.05
C CYS A 175 13.63 -56.70 -54.80
N ASP A 176 12.59 -56.23 -54.10
CA ASP A 176 12.71 -55.30 -52.96
C ASP A 176 13.22 -55.91 -51.64
N LYS A 177 13.80 -57.12 -51.68
CA LYS A 177 14.32 -57.81 -50.49
C LYS A 177 15.73 -57.32 -50.12
N ALA A 178 15.96 -57.11 -48.83
CA ALA A 178 17.25 -56.71 -48.28
C ALA A 178 17.75 -57.76 -47.27
N PHE A 179 19.04 -58.08 -47.36
CA PHE A 179 19.65 -59.19 -46.60
C PHE A 179 20.71 -58.68 -45.64
N MET A 180 20.76 -59.26 -44.43
CA MET A 180 21.70 -58.86 -43.37
C MET A 180 23.16 -59.26 -43.66
N ASN A 181 23.41 -60.14 -44.63
CA ASN A 181 24.75 -60.59 -45.02
C ASN A 181 24.78 -60.91 -46.54
N TYR A 182 25.92 -60.66 -47.19
CA TYR A 182 26.12 -60.83 -48.63
C TYR A 182 25.88 -62.27 -49.12
N SER A 183 26.20 -63.27 -48.29
CA SER A 183 25.97 -64.69 -48.58
C SER A 183 24.49 -65.04 -48.76
N TYR A 184 23.59 -64.44 -47.96
CA TYR A 184 22.15 -64.64 -48.10
C TYR A 184 21.59 -63.94 -49.34
N LEU A 185 22.15 -62.78 -49.72
CA LEU A 185 21.81 -62.15 -50.99
C LEU A 185 22.24 -63.03 -52.17
N GLN A 186 23.45 -63.58 -52.13
CA GLN A 186 23.99 -64.40 -53.21
C GLN A 186 23.12 -65.65 -53.48
N ALA A 187 22.71 -66.37 -52.43
CA ALA A 187 21.79 -67.50 -52.55
C ALA A 187 20.38 -67.11 -53.06
N HIS A 188 19.97 -65.85 -52.83
CA HIS A 188 18.67 -65.34 -53.29
C HIS A 188 18.68 -64.90 -54.76
N VAL A 189 19.83 -64.49 -55.30
CA VAL A 189 19.97 -64.00 -56.69
C VAL A 189 20.14 -65.14 -57.70
N GLU A 190 20.66 -66.29 -57.28
CA GLU A 190 20.87 -67.47 -58.13
C GLU A 190 19.62 -68.01 -58.87
N PRO A 191 18.37 -67.89 -58.36
CA PRO A 191 17.18 -68.41 -59.07
C PRO A 191 16.38 -67.39 -59.91
N ILE A 192 16.68 -66.08 -59.90
CA ILE A 192 15.74 -65.03 -60.35
C ILE A 192 16.24 -64.28 -61.60
N THR A 193 16.84 -64.97 -62.57
CA THR A 193 17.19 -64.37 -63.87
C THR A 193 16.04 -64.43 -64.88
N HIS A 194 14.78 -64.13 -64.51
CA HIS A 194 13.70 -63.98 -65.49
C HIS A 194 12.56 -63.07 -65.00
N GLY A 195 12.31 -61.97 -65.72
CA GLY A 195 10.94 -61.48 -65.94
C GLY A 195 10.54 -60.10 -65.40
N SER A 196 10.82 -59.05 -66.18
CA SER A 196 9.90 -57.94 -66.54
C SER A 196 9.02 -57.28 -65.45
N CYS A 197 9.43 -56.11 -64.94
CA CYS A 197 8.49 -55.01 -64.64
C CYS A 197 9.22 -53.66 -64.44
N LYS A 198 9.58 -52.94 -65.53
CA LYS A 198 10.22 -51.60 -65.43
C LYS A 198 9.23 -50.43 -65.55
N LYS A 199 8.18 -50.55 -66.38
CA LYS A 199 7.28 -49.42 -66.67
C LYS A 199 6.25 -49.12 -65.57
N GLN A 200 5.81 -50.14 -64.81
CA GLN A 200 4.86 -49.97 -63.71
C GLN A 200 5.54 -49.40 -62.45
N VAL A 201 6.82 -49.69 -62.27
CA VAL A 201 7.64 -49.18 -61.15
C VAL A 201 7.90 -47.69 -61.32
N GLU A 202 8.30 -47.25 -62.52
CA GLU A 202 8.59 -45.83 -62.80
C GLU A 202 7.34 -44.94 -62.65
N GLN A 203 6.18 -45.42 -63.11
CA GLN A 203 4.91 -44.70 -62.94
C GLN A 203 4.47 -44.60 -61.47
N MET A 204 4.73 -45.65 -60.69
CA MET A 204 4.41 -45.69 -59.25
C MET A 204 5.41 -44.85 -58.43
N GLU A 205 6.67 -44.77 -58.86
CA GLU A 205 7.70 -43.89 -58.28
C GLU A 205 7.34 -42.40 -58.45
N ASP A 206 6.87 -42.01 -59.63
CA ASP A 206 6.41 -40.63 -59.90
C ASP A 206 5.20 -40.25 -59.05
N GLU A 207 4.22 -41.16 -58.89
CA GLU A 207 3.08 -40.94 -58.00
C GLU A 207 3.50 -40.82 -56.53
N ILE A 208 4.44 -41.66 -56.08
CA ILE A 208 5.00 -41.58 -54.72
C ILE A 208 5.74 -40.26 -54.52
N GLN A 209 6.50 -39.77 -55.51
CA GLN A 209 7.16 -38.47 -55.42
C GLN A 209 6.15 -37.33 -55.33
N LYS A 210 5.09 -37.37 -56.15
CA LYS A 210 4.02 -36.37 -56.13
C LYS A 210 3.27 -36.36 -54.80
N LEU A 211 3.01 -37.54 -54.23
CA LEU A 211 2.40 -37.68 -52.91
C LEU A 211 3.32 -37.19 -51.79
N LYS A 212 4.62 -37.48 -51.86
CA LYS A 212 5.61 -36.96 -50.90
C LYS A 212 5.72 -35.45 -50.94
N MET A 213 5.66 -34.84 -52.13
CA MET A 213 5.69 -33.39 -52.28
C MET A 213 4.42 -32.75 -51.68
N LYS A 214 3.24 -33.27 -52.03
CA LYS A 214 1.97 -32.83 -51.42
C LYS A 214 1.95 -32.99 -49.90
N LEU A 215 2.49 -34.08 -49.38
CA LEU A 215 2.57 -34.31 -47.94
C LEU A 215 3.49 -33.31 -47.24
N LYS A 216 4.61 -32.94 -47.87
CA LYS A 216 5.48 -31.89 -47.34
C LYS A 216 4.80 -30.53 -47.35
N GLU A 217 4.11 -30.18 -48.44
CA GLU A 217 3.36 -28.92 -48.55
C GLU A 217 2.25 -28.83 -47.48
N THR A 218 1.43 -29.87 -47.33
CA THR A 218 0.38 -29.90 -46.31
C THR A 218 0.95 -29.87 -44.90
N HIS A 219 2.07 -30.54 -44.66
CA HIS A 219 2.75 -30.48 -43.37
C HIS A 219 3.21 -29.06 -43.04
N THR A 220 3.86 -28.37 -43.99
CA THR A 220 4.31 -26.98 -43.79
C THR A 220 3.14 -26.02 -43.57
N LEU A 221 2.03 -26.17 -44.31
CA LEU A 221 0.83 -25.36 -44.11
C LEU A 221 0.26 -25.54 -42.70
N LEU A 222 0.10 -26.79 -42.26
CA LEU A 222 -0.41 -27.09 -40.91
C LEU A 222 0.53 -26.59 -39.81
N GLU A 223 1.84 -26.61 -40.03
CA GLU A 223 2.82 -26.08 -39.08
C GLU A 223 2.70 -24.56 -38.98
N THR A 224 2.61 -23.86 -40.12
CA THR A 224 2.40 -22.40 -40.14
C THR A 224 1.06 -21.99 -39.53
N GLU A 225 -0.01 -22.75 -39.73
CA GLU A 225 -1.33 -22.49 -39.14
C GLU A 225 -1.30 -22.69 -37.62
N ARG A 226 -0.65 -23.75 -37.13
CA ARG A 226 -0.44 -23.97 -35.68
C ARG A 226 0.40 -22.87 -35.05
N GLU A 227 1.47 -22.43 -35.72
CA GLU A 227 2.29 -21.31 -35.26
C GLU A 227 1.48 -20.01 -35.22
N ALA A 228 0.68 -19.72 -36.25
CA ALA A 228 -0.20 -18.56 -36.29
C ALA A 228 -1.25 -18.59 -35.16
N GLU A 229 -1.87 -19.74 -34.89
CA GLU A 229 -2.81 -19.92 -33.79
C GLU A 229 -2.15 -19.69 -32.42
N THR A 230 -0.96 -20.26 -32.19
CA THR A 230 -0.24 -20.07 -30.92
C THR A 230 0.15 -18.61 -30.72
N GLN A 231 0.65 -17.95 -31.76
CA GLN A 231 0.95 -16.51 -31.72
C GLN A 231 -0.31 -15.67 -31.47
N GLN A 232 -1.45 -16.03 -32.06
CA GLN A 232 -2.71 -15.33 -31.85
C GLN A 232 -3.22 -15.49 -30.41
N LYS A 233 -3.09 -16.68 -29.81
CA LYS A 233 -3.42 -16.91 -28.40
C LYS A 233 -2.52 -16.12 -27.46
N ILE A 234 -1.23 -15.99 -27.78
CA ILE A 234 -0.29 -15.17 -27.01
C ILE A 234 -0.69 -13.69 -27.10
N ARG A 235 -0.94 -13.18 -28.32
CA ARG A 235 -1.41 -11.80 -28.53
C ARG A 235 -2.72 -11.50 -27.78
N GLN A 236 -3.68 -12.44 -27.79
CA GLN A 236 -4.92 -12.29 -27.02
C GLN A 236 -4.67 -12.18 -25.52
N ARG A 237 -3.81 -13.04 -24.95
CA ARG A 237 -3.47 -12.97 -23.52
C ARG A 237 -2.76 -11.67 -23.15
N GLU A 238 -1.85 -11.19 -24.00
CA GLU A 238 -1.18 -9.90 -23.79
C GLU A 238 -2.16 -8.73 -23.86
N GLU A 239 -3.11 -8.76 -24.79
CA GLU A 239 -4.13 -7.73 -24.92
C GLU A 239 -5.15 -7.76 -23.78
N GLU A 240 -5.55 -8.95 -23.33
CA GLU A 240 -6.37 -9.13 -22.12
C GLU A 240 -5.67 -8.58 -20.87
N GLY A 241 -4.40 -8.93 -20.67
CA GLY A 241 -3.60 -8.40 -19.57
C GLY A 241 -3.42 -6.88 -19.64
N ARG A 242 -3.27 -6.32 -20.85
CA ARG A 242 -3.24 -4.87 -21.07
C ARG A 242 -4.58 -4.23 -20.68
N ARG A 243 -5.71 -4.79 -21.14
CA ARG A 243 -7.06 -4.29 -20.80
C ARG A 243 -7.34 -4.38 -19.30
N GLU A 244 -6.90 -5.44 -18.63
CA GLU A 244 -7.00 -5.58 -17.18
C GLU A 244 -6.19 -4.49 -16.45
N SER A 245 -4.95 -4.26 -16.89
CA SER A 245 -4.11 -3.19 -16.34
C SER A 245 -4.74 -1.81 -16.51
N GLU A 246 -5.33 -1.53 -17.67
CA GLU A 246 -6.02 -0.26 -17.94
C GLU A 246 -7.29 -0.10 -17.09
N ARG A 247 -8.11 -1.15 -16.96
CA ARG A 247 -9.29 -1.15 -16.09
C ARG A 247 -8.90 -0.88 -14.64
N TRP A 248 -7.89 -1.58 -14.12
CA TRP A 248 -7.42 -1.38 -12.76
C TRP A 248 -6.91 0.05 -12.52
N LYS A 249 -6.16 0.62 -13.47
CA LYS A 249 -5.69 2.01 -13.37
C LYS A 249 -6.86 3.00 -13.33
N GLU A 250 -7.92 2.76 -14.10
CA GLU A 250 -9.11 3.61 -14.09
C GLU A 250 -9.88 3.46 -12.77
N GLU A 251 -10.08 2.23 -12.29
CA GLU A 251 -10.72 1.98 -11.00
C GLU A 251 -9.99 2.70 -9.87
N GLU A 252 -8.66 2.63 -9.84
CA GLU A 252 -7.87 3.30 -8.80
C GLU A 252 -7.95 4.83 -8.90
N ARG A 253 -7.92 5.39 -10.12
CA ARG A 253 -8.19 6.82 -10.33
C ARG A 253 -9.57 7.22 -9.83
N THR A 254 -10.60 6.42 -10.10
CA THR A 254 -11.96 6.73 -9.63
C THR A 254 -12.10 6.62 -8.12
N LYS A 255 -11.42 5.68 -7.46
CA LYS A 255 -11.40 5.60 -5.99
C LYS A 255 -10.72 6.82 -5.38
N PHE A 256 -9.52 7.16 -5.86
CA PHE A 256 -8.82 8.35 -5.39
C PHE A 256 -9.65 9.62 -5.60
N GLN A 257 -10.28 9.75 -6.77
CA GLN A 257 -11.17 10.89 -7.05
C GLN A 257 -12.35 10.97 -6.07
N LYS A 258 -12.98 9.82 -5.75
CA LYS A 258 -14.05 9.75 -4.73
C LYS A 258 -13.56 10.14 -3.34
N GLU A 259 -12.36 9.70 -2.93
CA GLU A 259 -11.78 10.09 -1.64
C GLU A 259 -11.50 11.60 -1.58
N VAL A 260 -10.92 12.17 -2.64
CA VAL A 260 -10.67 13.61 -2.75
C VAL A 260 -11.98 14.40 -2.71
N ASP A 261 -13.01 13.96 -3.43
CA ASP A 261 -14.31 14.64 -3.42
C ASP A 261 -15.03 14.49 -2.08
N GLY A 262 -14.87 13.35 -1.40
CA GLY A 262 -15.32 13.15 -0.02
C GLY A 262 -14.66 14.12 0.96
N LEU A 263 -13.34 14.28 0.88
CA LEU A 263 -12.60 15.26 1.69
C LEU A 263 -13.04 16.69 1.41
N ARG A 264 -13.22 17.05 0.12
CA ARG A 264 -13.74 18.37 -0.27
C ARG A 264 -15.12 18.64 0.32
N GLN A 265 -16.02 17.66 0.31
CA GLN A 265 -17.34 17.80 0.92
C GLN A 265 -17.28 17.99 2.43
N LEU A 266 -16.40 17.23 3.12
CA LEU A 266 -16.19 17.39 4.56
C LEU A 266 -15.70 18.81 4.88
N PHE A 267 -14.67 19.29 4.18
CA PHE A 267 -14.19 20.67 4.35
C PHE A 267 -15.29 21.71 4.09
N LEU A 268 -16.06 21.57 2.99
CA LEU A 268 -17.18 22.46 2.69
C LEU A 268 -18.24 22.48 3.79
N THR A 269 -18.49 21.34 4.43
CA THR A 269 -19.45 21.21 5.53
C THR A 269 -18.93 21.91 6.78
N GLU A 270 -17.68 21.64 7.16
CA GLU A 270 -17.05 22.29 8.31
C GLU A 270 -16.97 23.82 8.14
N PHE A 271 -16.63 24.30 6.93
CA PHE A 271 -16.64 25.74 6.65
C PHE A 271 -18.02 26.36 6.81
N LYS A 272 -19.09 25.68 6.37
CA LYS A 272 -20.46 26.16 6.58
C LYS A 272 -20.84 26.16 8.05
N ASP A 273 -20.48 25.12 8.80
CA ASP A 273 -20.76 25.03 10.23
C ASP A 273 -20.03 26.12 11.01
N ILE A 274 -18.76 26.39 10.66
CA ILE A 274 -17.99 27.50 11.23
C ILE A 274 -18.64 28.83 10.90
N ALA A 275 -19.01 29.09 9.63
CA ALA A 275 -19.67 30.33 9.24
C ALA A 275 -21.01 30.55 9.98
N SER A 276 -21.78 29.47 10.15
CA SER A 276 -23.06 29.49 10.89
C SER A 276 -22.84 29.83 12.37
N LYS A 277 -21.86 29.18 13.01
CA LYS A 277 -21.46 29.46 14.39
C LYS A 277 -20.93 30.89 14.55
N ASN A 278 -20.15 31.37 13.58
CA ASN A 278 -19.58 32.72 13.62
C ASN A 278 -20.67 33.79 13.50
N SER A 279 -21.63 33.62 12.59
CA SER A 279 -22.80 34.51 12.47
C SER A 279 -23.67 34.50 13.74
N ALA A 280 -23.84 33.34 14.38
CA ALA A 280 -24.55 33.26 15.65
C ALA A 280 -23.82 34.01 16.79
N LEU A 281 -22.49 33.94 16.83
CA LEU A 281 -21.68 34.68 17.79
C LEU A 281 -21.71 36.19 17.53
N GLU A 282 -21.62 36.62 16.27
CA GLU A 282 -21.78 38.03 15.88
C GLU A 282 -23.15 38.57 16.31
N GLY A 283 -24.23 37.82 16.09
CA GLY A 283 -25.57 38.21 16.54
C GLY A 283 -25.71 38.31 18.08
N VAL A 284 -25.03 37.45 18.83
CA VAL A 284 -24.96 37.55 20.31
C VAL A 284 -24.17 38.80 20.72
N SER A 285 -23.05 39.07 20.06
CA SER A 285 -22.23 40.26 20.32
C SER A 285 -22.96 41.56 19.97
N GLU A 286 -23.77 41.57 18.90
CA GLU A 286 -24.65 42.68 18.54
C GLU A 286 -25.77 42.87 19.56
N MET A 287 -26.37 41.78 20.05
CA MET A 287 -27.40 41.83 21.09
C MET A 287 -26.83 42.34 22.43
N GLU A 288 -25.62 41.93 22.81
CA GLU A 288 -24.89 42.48 23.96
C GLU A 288 -24.57 43.97 23.76
N SER A 289 -24.09 44.38 22.58
CA SER A 289 -23.86 45.79 22.25
C SER A 289 -25.15 46.62 22.32
N PHE A 290 -26.27 46.07 21.86
CA PHE A 290 -27.58 46.73 21.92
C PHE A 290 -28.08 46.84 23.37
N TYR A 291 -27.88 45.80 24.19
CA TYR A 291 -28.19 45.81 25.61
C TYR A 291 -27.33 46.83 26.37
N LEU A 292 -26.02 46.88 26.12
CA LEU A 292 -25.14 47.89 26.72
C LEU A 292 -25.54 49.32 26.31
N THR A 293 -26.03 49.52 25.09
CA THR A 293 -26.48 50.84 24.60
C THR A 293 -27.82 51.29 25.20
N TRP A 294 -28.72 50.35 25.54
CA TRP A 294 -30.06 50.66 26.07
C TRP A 294 -30.20 50.54 27.60
N VAL A 295 -29.31 49.79 28.27
CA VAL A 295 -29.37 49.54 29.73
C VAL A 295 -28.39 50.40 30.52
N LEU A 296 -27.33 50.95 29.91
CA LEU A 296 -26.51 51.98 30.55
C LEU A 296 -27.24 53.33 30.47
N PRO A 297 -27.59 53.98 31.60
CA PRO A 297 -28.17 55.30 31.57
C PRO A 297 -27.11 56.27 31.04
N SER A 298 -27.44 57.02 29.97
CA SER A 298 -26.72 58.26 29.65
C SER A 298 -26.70 59.13 30.89
N SER A 299 -25.53 59.22 31.54
CA SER A 299 -25.35 60.03 32.74
C SER A 299 -25.61 61.50 32.38
N PRO A 300 -26.59 62.17 32.99
CA PRO A 300 -26.78 63.59 32.78
C PRO A 300 -25.70 64.33 33.58
N GLU A 301 -24.76 64.94 32.88
CA GLU A 301 -23.90 65.97 33.45
C GLU A 301 -24.79 67.07 34.06
N ALA A 302 -24.65 67.26 35.37
CA ALA A 302 -25.20 68.40 36.08
C ALA A 302 -24.07 69.15 36.78
N SER A 303 -23.65 70.28 36.21
CA SER A 303 -23.34 71.47 36.99
C SER A 303 -23.40 72.71 36.09
N GLY A 304 -24.30 73.63 36.44
CA GLY A 304 -24.43 74.93 35.79
C GLY A 304 -23.50 75.97 36.40
N ALA A 305 -23.22 77.01 35.62
CA ALA A 305 -22.91 78.35 36.11
C ALA A 305 -23.26 79.40 35.04
N ALA A 306 -23.94 80.46 35.47
CA ALA A 306 -24.55 81.48 34.65
C ALA A 306 -23.60 82.64 34.29
N GLY A 307 -23.69 83.09 33.04
CA GLY A 307 -23.58 84.49 32.55
C GLY A 307 -22.19 85.13 32.38
N PRO A 308 -22.04 86.28 31.67
CA PRO A 308 -23.00 87.00 30.82
C PRO A 308 -22.51 87.26 29.37
N LYS A 309 -23.42 87.71 28.49
CA LYS A 309 -23.10 88.32 27.19
C LYS A 309 -22.21 89.56 27.36
N PRO A 310 -21.35 89.85 26.37
CA PRO A 310 -21.52 91.11 25.63
C PRO A 310 -21.51 90.88 24.12
N GLY A 311 -22.24 91.74 23.40
CA GLY A 311 -22.31 91.71 21.95
C GLY A 311 -21.09 92.33 21.27
N GLY A 312 -21.08 92.26 19.95
CA GLY A 312 -20.30 93.17 19.10
C GLY A 312 -19.59 92.52 17.92
N VAL A 313 -20.19 92.67 16.74
CA VAL A 313 -19.57 93.12 15.48
C VAL A 313 -18.49 92.25 14.80
N GLN A 314 -18.90 91.72 13.64
CA GLN A 314 -18.26 91.67 12.31
C GLN A 314 -16.75 91.41 12.13
N SER A 315 -16.52 90.56 11.12
CA SER A 315 -15.60 90.72 9.95
C SER A 315 -14.35 89.82 9.89
N GLY A 316 -14.13 89.26 8.69
CA GLY A 316 -12.80 88.97 8.17
C GLY A 316 -12.37 87.50 8.09
N HIS A 317 -12.72 86.85 6.98
CA HIS A 317 -11.94 86.03 6.03
C HIS A 317 -10.45 85.58 6.32
N PRO A 318 -9.87 84.66 5.50
CA PRO A 318 -9.09 83.50 5.93
C PRO A 318 -7.57 83.66 5.69
N THR A 319 -6.75 82.70 6.11
CA THR A 319 -5.57 82.13 5.37
C THR A 319 -4.64 81.37 6.33
N GLY A 320 -4.03 80.28 5.84
CA GLY A 320 -2.93 79.57 6.47
C GLY A 320 -3.06 78.06 6.37
#